data_AF-A0A933LY05-F1
#
_entry.id   AF-A0A933LY05-F1
#
_cell.length_a   1.000
_cell.length_b   1.000
_cell.length_c   1.000
_cell.angle_alpha   90.00
_cell.angle_beta   90.00
_cell.angle_gamma   90.00
#
_symmetry.space_group_name_H-M   'P 1'
#
loop_
_entity.id
_entity.type
_entity.pdbx_description
1 polymer ?
#
loop_
_entity_poly.entity_id
_entity_poly.type
_entity_poly.pdbx_seq_one_letter_code
_entity_poly.pdbx_strand_id
1 'polypeptide(L)'
;MPAPTRKRGRGSSTRRRLRDFVRSRLAERRGWRQFAGSGAWICPYCLSAVPAAEPDPAFLETTIEIHLSNQCGPFRVGVKCQEASGCFSARIRLEEIPCRVAVDPAWSVYDAGGGWYCPACLERIRGPFEGGRPDRGNLGRACATPDPKRACATPDMQRINVHLADCPGFRSGIFHPAQVVRETRDRGAPVVALAAKIRSQMHSEIWRYRTDSGDWVCPYCLRHDTGVAIAEAPEWETLAESMAAHLVGSCPEFSEGRERIEEDPRENTTPGSPGGFGVAPL
;
A
#
# COMPACT_ATOMS: atom_id res chain seq x y z
N MET A 1 -1.25 -64.77 6.17
CA MET A 1 -1.16 -63.30 6.06
C MET A 1 -2.15 -62.67 7.03
N PRO A 2 -1.73 -61.94 8.07
CA PRO A 2 -2.64 -61.34 9.04
C PRO A 2 -3.33 -60.10 8.44
N ALA A 3 -4.65 -60.01 8.65
CA ALA A 3 -5.47 -58.90 8.19
C ALA A 3 -5.11 -57.59 8.92
N PRO A 4 -5.10 -56.43 8.23
CA PRO A 4 -4.80 -55.14 8.86
C PRO A 4 -5.89 -54.79 9.90
N THR A 5 -5.51 -54.78 11.17
CA THR A 5 -6.34 -54.32 12.28
C THR A 5 -6.57 -52.82 12.16
N ARG A 6 -7.76 -52.44 11.67
CA ARG A 6 -8.23 -51.04 11.62
C ARG A 6 -8.31 -50.47 13.05
N LYS A 7 -7.33 -49.64 13.44
CA LYS A 7 -7.40 -48.77 14.62
C LYS A 7 -8.53 -47.73 14.44
N ARG A 8 -9.76 -48.10 14.74
CA ARG A 8 -10.92 -47.20 14.83
C ARG A 8 -10.98 -46.59 16.24
N GLY A 9 -11.18 -45.28 16.35
CA GLY A 9 -11.97 -44.74 17.48
C GLY A 9 -11.48 -43.50 18.22
N ARG A 10 -10.24 -43.02 18.07
CA ARG A 10 -9.77 -41.87 18.90
C ARG A 10 -10.15 -40.46 18.40
N GLY A 11 -10.57 -40.32 17.14
CA GLY A 11 -10.81 -39.00 16.53
C GLY A 11 -12.18 -38.37 16.82
N SER A 12 -13.21 -39.17 17.11
CA SER A 12 -14.60 -38.66 17.23
C SER A 12 -14.85 -37.88 18.52
N SER A 13 -14.21 -38.27 19.63
CA SER A 13 -14.40 -37.60 20.92
C SER A 13 -13.76 -36.21 20.97
N THR A 14 -12.56 -36.05 20.41
CA THR A 14 -11.88 -34.75 20.32
C THR A 14 -12.66 -33.78 19.46
N ARG A 15 -13.18 -34.23 18.30
CA ARG A 15 -13.96 -33.41 17.39
C ARG A 15 -15.24 -32.89 18.04
N ARG A 16 -15.98 -33.77 18.73
CA ARG A 16 -17.19 -33.39 19.48
C ARG A 16 -16.89 -32.34 20.55
N ARG A 17 -15.84 -32.54 21.35
CA ARG A 17 -15.42 -31.58 22.40
C ARG A 17 -15.07 -30.21 21.82
N LEU A 18 -14.37 -30.17 20.68
CA LEU A 18 -14.04 -28.90 20.03
C LEU A 18 -15.30 -28.19 19.51
N ARG A 19 -16.25 -28.92 18.94
CA ARG A 19 -17.53 -28.35 18.51
C ARG A 19 -18.33 -27.78 19.67
N ASP A 20 -18.47 -28.54 20.76
CA ASP A 20 -19.17 -28.09 21.97
C ASP A 20 -18.50 -26.83 22.56
N PHE A 21 -17.16 -26.77 22.51
CA PHE A 21 -16.38 -25.59 22.89
C PHE A 21 -16.67 -24.38 22.00
N VAL A 22 -16.65 -24.54 20.67
CA VAL A 22 -16.94 -23.46 19.71
C VAL A 22 -18.36 -22.91 19.94
N ARG A 23 -19.34 -23.80 20.08
CA ARG A 23 -20.74 -23.43 20.32
C ARG A 23 -20.92 -22.64 21.61
N SER A 24 -20.38 -23.14 22.73
CA SER A 24 -20.42 -22.43 24.02
C SER A 24 -19.78 -21.05 23.91
N ARG A 25 -18.63 -20.94 23.23
CA ARG A 25 -17.95 -19.65 23.06
C ARG A 25 -18.71 -18.66 22.19
N LEU A 26 -19.31 -19.10 21.08
CA LEU A 26 -20.16 -18.25 20.23
C LEU A 26 -21.41 -17.75 20.98
N ALA A 27 -21.97 -18.56 21.88
CA ALA A 27 -23.12 -18.17 22.70
C ALA A 27 -22.75 -17.15 23.78
N GLU A 28 -21.65 -17.39 24.50
CA GLU A 28 -21.30 -16.66 25.72
C GLU A 28 -20.43 -15.42 25.47
N ARG A 29 -19.50 -15.46 24.51
CA ARG A 29 -18.44 -14.45 24.40
C ARG A 29 -18.62 -13.52 23.21
N ARG A 30 -18.72 -12.21 23.47
CA ARG A 30 -18.83 -11.18 22.42
C ARG A 30 -17.64 -11.16 21.45
N GLY A 31 -16.43 -11.47 21.94
CA GLY A 31 -15.22 -11.53 21.10
C GLY A 31 -15.25 -12.64 20.05
N TRP A 32 -16.06 -13.69 20.26
CA TRP A 32 -16.25 -14.77 19.28
C TRP A 32 -17.28 -14.45 18.21
N ARG A 33 -18.02 -13.34 18.35
CA ARG A 33 -19.01 -12.86 17.38
C ARG A 33 -18.50 -11.62 16.63
N GLN A 34 -17.19 -11.57 16.40
CA GLN A 34 -16.54 -10.50 15.64
C GLN A 34 -16.42 -10.94 14.18
N PHE A 35 -17.02 -10.17 13.29
CA PHE A 35 -17.01 -10.41 11.85
C PHE A 35 -16.49 -9.16 11.14
N ALA A 36 -15.73 -9.35 10.07
CA ALA A 36 -15.41 -8.27 9.14
C ALA A 36 -16.65 -7.90 8.30
N GLY A 37 -16.63 -6.73 7.67
CA GLY A 37 -17.69 -6.32 6.73
C GLY A 37 -17.89 -7.30 5.55
N SER A 38 -16.89 -8.14 5.24
CA SER A 38 -16.98 -9.22 4.26
C SER A 38 -17.77 -10.45 4.74
N GLY A 39 -18.22 -10.47 6.00
CA GLY A 39 -18.84 -11.63 6.64
C GLY A 39 -17.84 -12.64 7.19
N ALA A 40 -16.53 -12.45 6.99
CA ALA A 40 -15.51 -13.35 7.54
C ALA A 40 -15.45 -13.24 9.07
N TRP A 41 -15.37 -14.38 9.75
CA TRP A 41 -15.18 -14.45 11.20
C TRP A 41 -13.72 -14.15 11.58
N ILE A 42 -13.49 -13.27 12.55
CA ILE A 42 -12.14 -12.96 13.01
C ILE A 42 -11.77 -13.91 14.15
N CYS A 43 -10.77 -14.76 13.92
CA CYS A 43 -10.30 -15.70 14.93
C CYS A 43 -9.72 -14.97 16.16
N PRO A 44 -10.21 -15.22 17.38
CA PRO A 44 -9.79 -14.49 18.57
C PRO A 44 -8.42 -14.93 19.14
N TYR A 45 -7.75 -15.87 18.47
CA TYR A 45 -6.44 -16.39 18.86
C TYR A 45 -5.33 -15.89 17.95
N CYS A 46 -5.51 -15.98 16.62
CA CYS A 46 -4.50 -15.60 15.64
C CYS A 46 -4.89 -14.37 14.81
N LEU A 47 -6.07 -13.78 15.06
CA LEU A 47 -6.62 -12.62 14.36
C LEU A 47 -6.77 -12.83 12.85
N SER A 48 -6.73 -14.06 12.36
CA SER A 48 -6.98 -14.34 10.94
C SER A 48 -8.48 -14.21 10.63
N ALA A 49 -8.82 -13.58 9.50
CA ALA A 49 -10.16 -13.69 8.94
C ALA A 49 -10.37 -15.09 8.37
N VAL A 50 -11.41 -15.76 8.85
CA VAL A 50 -11.85 -17.07 8.39
C VAL A 50 -13.14 -16.89 7.61
N PRO A 51 -13.20 -17.30 6.33
CA PRO A 51 -14.40 -17.10 5.51
C PRO A 51 -15.59 -17.78 6.16
N ALA A 52 -16.64 -17.02 6.48
CA ALA A 52 -17.91 -17.53 6.97
C ALA A 52 -18.98 -17.09 5.97
N ALA A 53 -18.98 -17.75 4.81
CA ALA A 53 -19.73 -17.32 3.63
C ALA A 53 -21.26 -17.39 3.80
N GLU A 54 -21.78 -17.95 4.91
CA GLU A 54 -23.21 -18.16 5.08
C GLU A 54 -23.68 -17.83 6.51
N PRO A 55 -24.93 -17.34 6.65
CA PRO A 55 -25.57 -17.11 7.95
C PRO A 55 -25.91 -18.40 8.69
N ASP A 56 -25.68 -19.58 8.10
CA ASP A 56 -25.92 -20.86 8.76
C ASP A 56 -24.98 -21.06 9.96
N PRO A 57 -25.51 -21.11 11.20
CA PRO A 57 -24.70 -21.33 12.38
C PRO A 57 -23.92 -22.66 12.34
N ALA A 58 -24.47 -23.70 11.71
CA ALA A 58 -23.80 -25.00 11.64
C ALA A 58 -22.57 -24.99 10.72
N PHE A 59 -22.66 -24.28 9.60
CA PHE A 59 -21.53 -24.04 8.70
C PHE A 59 -20.43 -23.20 9.39
N LEU A 60 -20.82 -22.13 10.09
CA LEU A 60 -19.89 -21.31 10.87
C LEU A 60 -19.17 -22.13 11.94
N GLU A 61 -19.91 -22.89 12.77
CA GLU A 61 -19.34 -23.78 13.79
C GLU A 61 -18.30 -24.72 13.17
N THR A 62 -18.64 -25.35 12.04
CA THR A 62 -17.76 -26.30 11.34
C THR A 62 -16.50 -25.62 10.79
N THR A 63 -16.64 -24.41 10.27
CA THR A 63 -15.53 -23.64 9.71
C THR A 63 -14.54 -23.19 10.78
N ILE A 64 -15.07 -22.71 11.92
CA ILE A 64 -14.26 -22.37 13.09
C ILE A 64 -13.56 -23.63 13.61
N GLU A 65 -14.27 -24.76 13.72
CA GLU A 65 -13.71 -26.04 14.16
C GLU A 65 -12.50 -26.45 13.30
N ILE A 66 -12.64 -26.40 11.96
CA ILE A 66 -11.56 -26.70 11.01
C ILE A 66 -10.37 -25.75 11.18
N HIS A 67 -10.62 -24.44 11.32
CA HIS A 67 -9.56 -23.46 11.50
C HIS A 67 -8.79 -23.72 12.80
N LEU A 68 -9.50 -23.89 13.92
CA LEU A 68 -8.88 -24.12 15.22
C LEU A 68 -8.10 -25.43 15.28
N SER A 69 -8.60 -26.51 14.68
CA SER A 69 -7.91 -27.81 14.70
C SER A 69 -6.70 -27.87 13.78
N ASN A 70 -6.75 -27.22 12.60
CA ASN A 70 -5.80 -27.45 11.53
C ASN A 70 -4.87 -26.26 11.25
N GLN A 71 -5.32 -25.03 11.46
CA GLN A 71 -4.64 -23.82 10.98
C GLN A 71 -4.22 -22.86 12.10
N CYS A 72 -4.95 -22.83 13.22
CA CYS A 72 -4.69 -21.88 14.29
C CYS A 72 -3.56 -22.34 15.21
N GLY A 73 -2.32 -21.99 14.86
CA GLY A 73 -1.13 -22.25 15.68
C GLY A 73 -1.30 -21.84 17.16
N PRO A 74 -1.68 -20.58 17.46
CA PRO A 74 -1.85 -20.10 18.83
C PRO A 74 -2.85 -20.92 19.65
N PHE A 75 -4.01 -21.27 19.08
CA PHE A 75 -4.99 -22.10 19.76
C PHE A 75 -4.42 -23.50 20.08
N ARG A 76 -3.74 -24.12 19.11
CA ARG A 76 -3.20 -25.48 19.25
C ARG A 76 -2.10 -25.58 20.32
N VAL A 77 -1.33 -24.52 20.53
CA VAL A 77 -0.31 -24.46 21.59
C VAL A 77 -0.87 -23.96 22.94
N GLY A 78 -2.19 -23.72 23.02
CA GLY A 78 -2.85 -23.29 24.26
C GLY A 78 -2.59 -21.82 24.63
N VAL A 79 -2.24 -20.97 23.67
CA VAL A 79 -2.17 -19.51 23.91
C VAL A 79 -3.56 -19.02 24.31
N LYS A 80 -3.62 -18.24 25.39
CA LYS A 80 -4.87 -17.66 25.87
C LYS A 80 -5.47 -16.75 24.81
N CYS A 81 -6.80 -16.80 24.70
CA CYS A 81 -7.59 -15.95 23.82
C CYS A 81 -7.21 -14.47 24.04
N GLN A 82 -6.87 -13.76 22.96
CA GLN A 82 -6.57 -12.33 23.05
C GLN A 82 -7.90 -11.57 23.09
N GLU A 83 -8.49 -11.39 24.27
CA GLU A 83 -9.77 -10.69 24.42
C GLU A 83 -9.63 -9.17 24.49
N ALA A 84 -8.43 -8.63 24.28
CA ALA A 84 -8.22 -7.19 24.23
C ALA A 84 -9.01 -6.59 23.04
N SER A 85 -10.08 -5.87 23.36
CA SER A 85 -11.02 -5.26 22.40
C SER A 85 -10.35 -4.40 21.32
N GLY A 86 -9.19 -3.81 21.63
CA GLY A 86 -8.40 -3.00 20.70
C GLY A 86 -7.84 -3.79 19.50
N CYS A 87 -7.38 -5.04 19.71
CA CYS A 87 -6.76 -5.83 18.65
C CYS A 87 -7.77 -6.27 17.58
N PHE A 88 -9.01 -6.59 17.98
CA PHE A 88 -10.08 -6.96 17.04
C PHE A 88 -10.46 -5.80 16.15
N SER A 89 -10.66 -4.62 16.73
CA SER A 89 -11.10 -3.44 15.97
C SER A 89 -10.08 -3.06 14.89
N ALA A 90 -8.79 -3.09 15.23
CA ALA A 90 -7.72 -2.86 14.27
C ALA A 90 -7.72 -3.91 13.15
N ARG A 91 -7.88 -5.19 13.49
CA ARG A 91 -7.90 -6.27 12.48
C ARG A 91 -9.12 -6.22 11.58
N ILE A 92 -10.31 -6.01 12.13
CA ILE A 92 -11.56 -5.88 11.38
C ILE A 92 -11.42 -4.78 10.34
N ARG A 93 -10.89 -3.61 10.74
CA ARG A 93 -10.66 -2.49 9.82
C ARG A 93 -9.71 -2.84 8.69
N LEU A 94 -8.67 -3.65 8.93
CA LEU A 94 -7.76 -4.09 7.87
C LEU A 94 -8.45 -5.07 6.90
N GLU A 95 -9.25 -5.99 7.41
CA GLU A 95 -10.00 -6.97 6.60
C GLU A 95 -11.13 -6.32 5.79
N GLU A 96 -11.60 -5.15 6.19
CA GLU A 96 -12.56 -4.35 5.43
C GLU A 96 -11.94 -3.63 4.24
N ILE A 97 -10.61 -3.45 4.19
CA ILE A 97 -9.95 -2.65 3.14
C ILE A 97 -10.29 -3.15 1.73
N PRO A 98 -10.18 -4.45 1.39
CA PRO A 98 -10.51 -4.91 0.04
C PRO A 98 -11.94 -4.55 -0.35
N CYS A 99 -12.90 -4.72 0.56
CA CYS A 99 -14.29 -4.34 0.34
C CYS A 99 -14.43 -2.84 0.14
N ARG A 100 -13.77 -2.03 0.97
CA ARG A 100 -13.77 -0.56 0.83
C ARG A 100 -13.17 -0.13 -0.51
N VAL A 101 -12.04 -0.68 -0.94
CA VAL A 101 -11.44 -0.40 -2.26
C VAL A 101 -12.40 -0.74 -3.40
N ALA A 102 -13.17 -1.81 -3.27
CA ALA A 102 -14.14 -2.25 -4.27
C ALA A 102 -15.40 -1.36 -4.34
N VAL A 103 -15.94 -0.94 -3.18
CA VAL A 103 -17.26 -0.30 -3.09
C VAL A 103 -17.22 1.21 -2.83
N ASP A 104 -16.18 1.71 -2.16
CA ASP A 104 -16.04 3.11 -1.77
C ASP A 104 -15.15 3.86 -2.77
N PRO A 105 -15.69 4.83 -3.52
CA PRO A 105 -14.92 5.60 -4.49
C PRO A 105 -13.75 6.38 -3.89
N ALA A 106 -13.78 6.71 -2.58
CA ALA A 106 -12.67 7.39 -1.90
C ALA A 106 -11.44 6.49 -1.79
N TRP A 107 -11.64 5.18 -1.72
CA TRP A 107 -10.57 4.18 -1.64
C TRP A 107 -10.01 3.78 -3.01
N SER A 108 -10.63 4.20 -4.11
CA SER A 108 -10.16 3.91 -5.47
C SER A 108 -9.48 5.10 -6.15
N VAL A 109 -8.93 6.06 -5.39
CA VAL A 109 -8.25 7.24 -5.95
C VAL A 109 -6.76 6.95 -6.13
N TYR A 110 -6.34 6.95 -7.39
CA TYR A 110 -4.96 6.74 -7.81
C TYR A 110 -4.54 7.86 -8.77
N ASP A 111 -3.26 8.21 -8.78
CA ASP A 111 -2.66 9.07 -9.82
C ASP A 111 -2.16 8.29 -11.03
N ALA A 112 -1.65 9.02 -12.03
CA ALA A 112 -1.13 8.46 -13.27
C ALA A 112 0.14 7.61 -13.09
N GLY A 113 0.90 7.82 -12.01
CA GLY A 113 2.05 7.01 -11.63
C GLY A 113 1.69 5.79 -10.79
N GLY A 114 0.41 5.51 -10.59
CA GLY A 114 -0.09 4.40 -9.77
C GLY A 114 -0.08 4.68 -8.27
N GLY A 115 0.28 5.88 -7.81
CA GLY A 115 0.23 6.21 -6.39
C GLY A 115 -1.21 6.20 -5.87
N TRP A 116 -1.46 5.51 -4.75
CA TRP A 116 -2.76 5.48 -4.08
C TRP A 116 -2.87 6.61 -3.07
N TYR A 117 -4.02 7.28 -3.01
CA TYR A 117 -4.26 8.32 -2.01
C TYR A 117 -5.06 7.77 -0.84
N CYS A 118 -4.52 7.89 0.36
CA CYS A 118 -5.18 7.42 1.56
C CYS A 118 -6.40 8.30 1.86
N PRO A 119 -7.62 7.75 1.91
CA PRO A 119 -8.81 8.54 2.21
C PRO A 119 -8.84 9.05 3.66
N ALA A 120 -7.95 8.56 4.54
CA ALA A 120 -7.94 8.95 5.94
C ALA A 120 -6.98 10.11 6.25
N CYS A 121 -5.76 10.12 5.70
CA CYS A 121 -4.78 11.19 5.92
C CYS A 121 -4.50 12.04 4.68
N LEU A 122 -5.09 11.70 3.52
CA LEU A 122 -4.85 12.35 2.22
C LEU A 122 -3.40 12.23 1.71
N GLU A 123 -2.55 11.48 2.38
CA GLU A 123 -1.19 11.20 1.91
C GLU A 123 -1.20 10.25 0.72
N ARG A 124 -0.22 10.45 -0.16
CA ARG A 124 0.04 9.62 -1.32
C ARG A 124 0.98 8.47 -0.94
N ILE A 125 0.54 7.23 -1.16
CA ILE A 125 1.34 6.02 -0.95
C ILE A 125 2.00 5.62 -2.27
N ARG A 126 3.33 5.63 -2.26
CA ARG A 126 4.17 5.34 -3.43
C ARG A 126 4.15 3.86 -3.81
N GLY A 127 4.45 3.65 -5.08
CA GLY A 127 4.77 2.35 -5.66
C GLY A 127 3.86 2.03 -6.82
N PRO A 128 4.40 1.51 -7.94
CA PRO A 128 3.56 1.05 -9.03
C PRO A 128 2.70 -0.09 -8.51
N PHE A 129 1.40 0.01 -8.74
CA PHE A 129 0.51 -1.14 -8.67
C PHE A 129 0.83 -1.93 -9.93
N GLU A 130 1.68 -2.96 -9.79
CA GLU A 130 2.24 -3.71 -10.93
C GLU A 130 1.16 -4.41 -11.78
N GLY A 131 -0.07 -4.51 -11.26
CA GLY A 131 -1.25 -5.00 -11.98
C GLY A 131 -2.09 -3.92 -12.66
N GLY A 132 -1.63 -2.66 -12.70
CA GLY A 132 -2.45 -1.52 -13.09
C GLY A 132 -3.51 -1.18 -12.03
N ARG A 133 -4.37 -0.20 -12.33
CA ARG A 133 -5.49 0.14 -11.44
C ARG A 133 -6.33 -1.13 -11.24
N PRO A 134 -6.58 -1.57 -9.99
CA PRO A 134 -7.31 -2.80 -9.78
C PRO A 134 -8.67 -2.67 -10.47
N ASP A 135 -8.93 -3.57 -11.43
CA ASP A 135 -10.17 -3.56 -12.18
C ASP A 135 -11.33 -3.71 -11.19
N ARG A 136 -12.17 -2.68 -11.11
CA ARG A 136 -13.37 -2.67 -10.24
C ARG A 136 -14.25 -3.89 -10.51
N GLY A 137 -14.27 -4.37 -11.75
CA GLY A 137 -15.01 -5.57 -12.14
C GLY A 137 -14.48 -6.85 -11.48
N ASN A 138 -13.17 -6.94 -11.23
CA ASN A 138 -12.53 -8.10 -10.61
C ASN A 138 -12.53 -8.02 -9.08
N LEU A 139 -12.36 -6.83 -8.48
CA LEU A 139 -12.39 -6.69 -7.01
C LEU A 139 -13.78 -6.97 -6.43
N GLY A 140 -14.85 -6.48 -7.08
CA GLY A 140 -16.22 -6.76 -6.64
C GLY A 140 -16.55 -8.26 -6.65
N ARG A 141 -16.01 -9.01 -7.63
CA ARG A 141 -16.11 -10.47 -7.67
C ARG A 141 -15.22 -11.14 -6.63
N ALA A 142 -14.01 -10.63 -6.40
CA ALA A 142 -13.05 -11.21 -5.45
C ALA A 142 -13.61 -11.21 -4.01
N CYS A 143 -14.35 -10.16 -3.62
CA CYS A 143 -15.06 -10.12 -2.34
C CYS A 143 -16.20 -11.18 -2.24
N ALA A 144 -16.71 -11.65 -3.37
CA ALA A 144 -17.74 -12.69 -3.44
C ALA A 144 -17.14 -14.10 -3.68
N THR A 145 -15.83 -14.23 -3.93
CA THR A 145 -15.22 -15.55 -4.12
C THR A 145 -14.87 -16.22 -2.78
N PRO A 146 -15.06 -17.55 -2.66
CA PRO A 146 -14.80 -18.30 -1.42
C PRO A 146 -13.32 -18.44 -1.03
N ASP A 147 -12.36 -17.93 -1.83
CA ASP A 147 -10.94 -17.90 -1.46
C ASP A 147 -10.41 -16.46 -1.27
N PRO A 148 -10.80 -15.78 -0.17
CA PRO A 148 -10.37 -14.43 0.13
C PRO A 148 -8.86 -14.33 0.44
N LYS A 149 -8.17 -15.44 0.72
CA LYS A 149 -6.72 -15.42 0.99
C LYS A 149 -5.92 -15.01 -0.26
N ARG A 150 -6.39 -15.35 -1.47
CA ARG A 150 -5.74 -14.93 -2.72
C ARG A 150 -6.01 -13.47 -3.09
N ALA A 151 -7.19 -12.95 -2.76
CA ALA A 151 -7.57 -11.57 -3.10
C ALA A 151 -6.89 -10.51 -2.21
N CYS A 152 -6.67 -10.82 -0.93
CA CYS A 152 -6.12 -9.87 0.04
C CYS A 152 -4.58 -9.79 0.06
N ALA A 153 -3.89 -10.69 -0.64
CA ALA A 153 -2.43 -10.82 -0.58
C ALA A 153 -1.70 -10.21 -1.80
N THR A 154 -2.35 -9.31 -2.55
CA THR A 154 -1.63 -8.59 -3.60
C THR A 154 -0.55 -7.69 -2.95
N PRO A 155 0.64 -7.54 -3.56
CA PRO A 155 1.69 -6.64 -3.06
C PRO A 155 1.17 -5.22 -2.77
N ASP A 156 0.22 -4.80 -3.60
CA ASP A 156 -0.56 -3.56 -3.52
C ASP A 156 -1.32 -3.40 -2.20
N MET A 157 -2.09 -4.42 -1.82
CA MET A 157 -2.84 -4.43 -0.55
C MET A 157 -1.90 -4.46 0.65
N GLN A 158 -0.73 -5.09 0.53
CA GLN A 158 0.27 -5.09 1.58
C GLN A 158 0.80 -3.67 1.86
N ARG A 159 1.08 -2.87 0.82
CA ARG A 159 1.50 -1.47 0.99
C ARG A 159 0.43 -0.61 1.67
N ILE A 160 -0.82 -0.76 1.25
CA ILE A 160 -1.97 -0.08 1.87
C ILE A 160 -2.08 -0.48 3.35
N ASN A 161 -1.98 -1.78 3.66
CA ASN A 161 -2.05 -2.28 5.03
C ASN A 161 -0.92 -1.75 5.92
N VAL A 162 0.32 -1.69 5.39
CA VAL A 162 1.48 -1.13 6.11
C VAL A 162 1.23 0.33 6.44
N HIS A 163 0.81 1.15 5.46
CA HIS A 163 0.50 2.56 5.73
C HIS A 163 -0.63 2.71 6.77
N LEU A 164 -1.72 1.96 6.64
CA LEU A 164 -2.88 2.10 7.52
C LEU A 164 -2.64 1.61 8.95
N ALA A 165 -1.64 0.74 9.17
CA ALA A 165 -1.22 0.35 10.51
C ALA A 165 -0.72 1.58 11.32
N ASP A 166 -0.06 2.52 10.65
CA ASP A 166 0.54 3.70 11.27
C ASP A 166 -0.23 5.01 11.02
N CYS A 167 -1.16 5.02 10.05
CA CYS A 167 -1.96 6.19 9.67
C CYS A 167 -2.83 6.72 10.84
N PRO A 168 -2.58 7.93 11.36
CA PRO A 168 -3.34 8.49 12.49
C PRO A 168 -4.82 8.72 12.16
N GLY A 169 -5.12 9.18 10.94
CA GLY A 169 -6.49 9.39 10.47
C GLY A 169 -7.29 8.08 10.47
N PHE A 170 -6.68 7.01 9.96
CA PHE A 170 -7.33 5.69 9.89
C PHE A 170 -7.58 5.09 11.28
N ARG A 171 -6.60 5.20 12.18
CA ARG A 171 -6.72 4.75 13.57
C ARG A 171 -7.82 5.52 14.31
N SER A 172 -7.96 6.81 14.01
CA SER A 172 -9.02 7.67 14.55
C SER A 172 -10.39 7.45 13.90
N GLY A 173 -10.46 6.68 12.80
CA GLY A 173 -11.70 6.44 12.06
C GLY A 173 -12.16 7.65 11.23
N ILE A 174 -11.24 8.57 10.92
CA ILE A 174 -11.50 9.74 10.08
C ILE A 174 -11.33 9.33 8.62
N PHE A 175 -12.32 9.66 7.78
CA PHE A 175 -12.31 9.39 6.35
C PHE A 175 -12.86 10.60 5.59
N HIS A 176 -12.17 10.99 4.54
CA HIS A 176 -12.57 12.06 3.65
C HIS A 176 -13.43 11.51 2.49
N PRO A 177 -14.40 12.31 2.00
CA PRO A 177 -15.22 11.92 0.86
C PRO A 177 -14.37 11.87 -0.41
N ALA A 178 -14.80 11.05 -1.38
CA ALA A 178 -14.05 10.81 -2.61
C ALA A 178 -13.68 12.07 -3.39
N GLN A 179 -14.52 13.12 -3.33
CA GLN A 179 -14.23 14.40 -3.96
C GLN A 179 -12.95 15.04 -3.38
N VAL A 180 -12.84 15.13 -2.05
CA VAL A 180 -11.66 15.71 -1.36
C VAL A 180 -10.38 14.92 -1.64
N VAL A 181 -10.50 13.59 -1.72
CA VAL A 181 -9.36 12.71 -2.06
C VAL A 181 -8.91 12.96 -3.51
N ARG A 182 -9.85 13.13 -4.46
CA ARG A 182 -9.54 13.47 -5.86
C ARG A 182 -8.94 14.86 -6.00
N GLU A 183 -9.49 15.86 -5.32
CA GLU A 183 -8.93 17.22 -5.31
C GLU A 183 -7.50 17.22 -4.76
N THR A 184 -7.21 16.42 -3.74
CA THR A 184 -5.84 16.24 -3.25
C THR A 184 -4.93 15.60 -4.28
N ARG A 185 -5.40 14.52 -4.95
CA ARG A 185 -4.65 13.91 -6.06
C ARG A 185 -4.39 14.92 -7.18
N ASP A 186 -5.38 15.69 -7.57
CA ASP A 186 -5.29 16.62 -8.70
C ASP A 186 -4.32 17.76 -8.39
N ARG A 187 -4.29 18.24 -7.14
CA ARG A 187 -3.25 19.17 -6.66
C ARG A 187 -1.85 18.56 -6.67
N GLY A 188 -1.72 17.26 -6.43
CA GLY A 188 -0.45 16.53 -6.47
C GLY A 188 0.02 16.12 -7.88
N ALA A 189 -0.87 16.11 -8.87
CA ALA A 189 -0.56 15.62 -10.22
C ALA A 189 0.60 16.38 -10.91
N PRO A 190 0.68 17.73 -10.84
CA PRO A 190 1.82 18.45 -11.39
C PRO A 190 3.15 18.07 -10.75
N VAL A 191 3.16 17.80 -9.44
CA VAL A 191 4.36 17.37 -8.70
C VAL A 191 4.86 16.02 -9.23
N VAL A 192 3.96 15.05 -9.43
CA VAL A 192 4.34 13.72 -9.95
C VAL A 192 4.91 13.81 -11.36
N ALA A 193 4.27 14.60 -12.23
CA ALA A 193 4.72 14.81 -13.60
C ALA A 193 6.10 15.50 -13.64
N LEU A 194 6.27 16.56 -12.85
CA LEU A 194 7.54 17.30 -12.79
C LEU A 194 8.65 16.46 -12.15
N ALA A 195 8.36 15.66 -11.12
CA ALA A 195 9.33 14.76 -10.52
C ALA A 195 9.87 13.72 -11.52
N ALA A 196 9.04 13.25 -12.46
CA ALA A 196 9.51 12.38 -13.54
C ALA A 196 10.50 13.10 -14.47
N LYS A 197 10.23 14.36 -14.83
CA LYS A 197 11.15 15.19 -15.62
C LYS A 197 12.45 15.44 -14.87
N ILE A 198 12.38 15.84 -13.59
CA ILE A 198 13.55 16.07 -12.74
C ILE A 198 14.42 14.80 -12.66
N ARG A 199 13.82 13.61 -12.46
CA ARG A 199 14.57 12.35 -12.45
C ARG A 199 15.37 12.13 -13.73
N SER A 200 14.80 12.44 -14.90
CA SER A 200 15.53 12.34 -16.16
C SER A 200 16.69 13.35 -16.26
N GLN A 201 16.65 14.45 -15.52
CA GLN A 201 17.67 15.51 -15.51
C GLN A 201 18.73 15.35 -14.40
N MET A 202 18.61 14.34 -13.54
CA MET A 202 19.54 14.10 -12.42
C MET A 202 20.98 13.78 -12.84
N HIS A 203 21.23 13.52 -14.13
CA HIS A 203 22.60 13.38 -14.64
C HIS A 203 23.33 14.73 -14.72
N SER A 204 22.60 15.85 -14.79
CA SER A 204 23.17 17.19 -14.82
C SER A 204 23.58 17.66 -13.42
N GLU A 205 24.75 18.29 -13.31
CA GLU A 205 25.29 18.78 -12.04
C GLU A 205 24.40 19.84 -11.39
N ILE A 206 23.68 20.64 -12.19
CA ILE A 206 22.82 21.71 -11.68
C ILE A 206 21.69 21.19 -10.78
N TRP A 207 21.17 19.98 -11.06
CA TRP A 207 20.12 19.34 -10.27
C TRP A 207 20.65 18.65 -9.01
N ARG A 208 21.98 18.45 -8.93
CA ARG A 208 22.66 17.78 -7.82
C ARG A 208 23.42 18.76 -6.92
N TYR A 209 23.39 20.05 -7.25
CA TYR A 209 24.09 21.07 -6.50
C TYR A 209 23.49 21.23 -5.09
N ARG A 210 24.37 21.28 -4.09
CA ARG A 210 24.02 21.38 -2.67
C ARG A 210 24.99 22.29 -1.93
N THR A 211 24.52 22.84 -0.82
CA THR A 211 25.36 23.59 0.12
C THR A 211 26.29 22.66 0.90
N ASP A 212 27.25 23.23 1.63
CA ASP A 212 28.12 22.48 2.55
C ASP A 212 27.34 21.77 3.67
N SER A 213 26.14 22.26 3.99
CA SER A 213 25.22 21.63 4.95
C SER A 213 24.39 20.49 4.36
N GLY A 214 24.51 20.25 3.04
CA GLY A 214 23.78 19.20 2.33
C GLY A 214 22.41 19.63 1.81
N ASP A 215 22.04 20.91 1.91
CA ASP A 215 20.77 21.40 1.40
C ASP A 215 20.81 21.56 -0.12
N TRP A 216 19.76 21.08 -0.80
CA TRP A 216 19.60 21.28 -2.23
C TRP A 216 19.38 22.77 -2.55
N VAL A 217 20.13 23.27 -3.53
CA VAL A 217 19.93 24.61 -4.06
C VAL A 217 19.00 24.53 -5.26
N CYS A 218 17.86 25.21 -5.21
CA CYS A 218 16.94 25.26 -6.34
C CYS A 218 17.60 25.96 -7.53
N PRO A 219 17.65 25.36 -8.74
CA PRO A 219 18.31 25.95 -9.89
C PRO A 219 17.58 27.18 -10.47
N TYR A 220 16.34 27.42 -10.07
CA TYR A 220 15.54 28.56 -10.54
C TYR A 220 15.64 29.77 -9.61
N CYS A 221 15.33 29.58 -8.32
CA CYS A 221 15.33 30.69 -7.35
C CYS A 221 16.64 30.83 -6.56
N LEU A 222 17.60 29.90 -6.74
CA LEU A 222 18.89 29.85 -6.05
C LEU A 222 18.81 29.81 -4.52
N ARG A 223 17.63 29.50 -3.97
CA ARG A 223 17.42 29.30 -2.54
C ARG A 223 17.82 27.89 -2.13
N HIS A 224 18.33 27.76 -0.91
CA HIS A 224 18.71 26.49 -0.28
C HIS A 224 17.82 26.12 0.91
N ASP A 225 17.03 27.06 1.44
CA ASP A 225 16.01 26.84 2.48
C ASP A 225 14.72 26.20 1.91
N THR A 226 14.88 25.25 0.98
CA THR A 226 13.78 24.61 0.27
C THR A 226 13.12 23.48 1.07
N GLY A 227 13.73 23.08 2.18
CA GLY A 227 13.36 21.88 2.95
C GLY A 227 13.80 20.57 2.30
N VAL A 228 14.61 20.64 1.24
CA VAL A 228 15.10 19.47 0.50
C VAL A 228 16.55 19.20 0.87
N ALA A 229 16.78 18.21 1.75
CA ALA A 229 18.12 17.80 2.16
C ALA A 229 18.65 16.63 1.31
N ILE A 230 19.88 16.75 0.82
CA ILE A 230 20.59 15.72 0.05
C ILE A 230 21.56 14.98 0.97
N ALA A 231 21.14 13.80 1.42
CA ALA A 231 21.99 12.89 2.20
C ALA A 231 23.25 12.44 1.42
N GLU A 232 24.22 11.83 2.10
CA GLU A 232 25.44 11.31 1.46
C GLU A 232 25.17 10.18 0.46
N ALA A 233 24.17 9.34 0.74
CA ALA A 233 23.64 8.32 -0.17
C ALA A 233 22.16 8.64 -0.46
N PRO A 234 21.87 9.62 -1.32
CA PRO A 234 20.52 10.11 -1.51
C PRO A 234 19.67 9.11 -2.29
N GLU A 235 18.47 8.85 -1.79
CA GLU A 235 17.42 8.21 -2.57
C GLU A 235 16.86 9.24 -3.56
N TRP A 236 17.53 9.41 -4.70
CA TRP A 236 17.20 10.43 -5.70
C TRP A 236 15.74 10.42 -6.16
N GLU A 237 15.08 9.25 -6.09
CA GLU A 237 13.65 9.12 -6.40
C GLU A 237 12.78 9.94 -5.43
N THR A 238 13.04 9.86 -4.13
CA THR A 238 12.27 10.59 -3.12
C THR A 238 12.61 12.08 -3.16
N LEU A 239 13.87 12.40 -3.46
CA LEU A 239 14.36 13.76 -3.57
C LEU A 239 13.71 14.52 -4.74
N ALA A 240 13.56 13.89 -5.91
CA ALA A 240 12.94 14.52 -7.08
C ALA A 240 11.48 14.96 -6.83
N GLU A 241 10.73 14.20 -6.03
CA GLU A 241 9.37 14.61 -5.63
C GLU A 241 9.39 15.83 -4.71
N SER A 242 10.32 15.89 -3.74
CA SER A 242 10.47 17.06 -2.88
C SER A 242 10.90 18.31 -3.65
N MET A 243 11.83 18.16 -4.61
CA MET A 243 12.22 19.23 -5.53
C MET A 243 11.03 19.72 -6.36
N ALA A 244 10.26 18.79 -6.95
CA ALA A 244 9.06 19.13 -7.71
C ALA A 244 8.00 19.83 -6.85
N ALA A 245 7.82 19.40 -5.60
CA ALA A 245 6.89 20.02 -4.67
C ALA A 245 7.31 21.47 -4.36
N HIS A 246 8.60 21.73 -4.16
CA HIS A 246 9.13 23.08 -4.03
C HIS A 246 8.85 23.92 -5.30
N LEU A 247 9.15 23.38 -6.48
CA LEU A 247 8.98 24.12 -7.75
C LEU A 247 7.52 24.49 -8.01
N VAL A 248 6.58 23.57 -7.77
CA VAL A 248 5.15 23.80 -7.99
C VAL A 248 4.52 24.66 -6.88
N GLY A 249 4.93 24.47 -5.63
CA GLY A 249 4.25 25.07 -4.48
C GLY A 249 4.87 26.36 -3.95
N SER A 250 6.18 26.55 -4.12
CA SER A 250 6.94 27.56 -3.35
C SER A 250 7.95 28.36 -4.18
N CYS A 251 8.23 27.98 -5.43
CA CYS A 251 9.24 28.63 -6.26
C CYS A 251 8.61 29.68 -7.21
N PRO A 252 8.72 30.99 -6.91
CA PRO A 252 8.10 32.03 -7.75
C PRO A 252 8.72 32.04 -9.16
N GLU A 253 10.04 31.95 -9.26
CA GLU A 253 10.78 31.97 -10.53
C GLU A 253 10.35 30.85 -11.48
N PHE A 254 10.03 29.66 -10.94
CA PHE A 254 9.52 28.55 -11.74
C PHE A 254 8.07 28.83 -12.23
N SER A 255 7.21 29.32 -11.33
CA SER A 255 5.79 29.58 -11.63
C SER A 255 5.56 30.71 -12.65
N GLU A 256 6.49 31.65 -12.78
CA GLU A 256 6.43 32.76 -13.75
C GLU A 256 6.78 32.34 -15.20
N GLY A 257 6.97 31.04 -15.45
CA GLY A 257 7.22 30.53 -16.80
C GLY A 257 8.67 30.67 -17.27
N ARG A 258 9.62 30.89 -16.36
CA ARG A 258 11.07 30.81 -16.65
C ARG A 258 11.54 29.35 -16.70
N GLU A 259 10.79 28.49 -17.40
CA GLU A 259 11.04 27.05 -17.45
C GLU A 259 12.34 26.68 -18.19
N ARG A 260 12.99 27.63 -18.86
CA ARG A 260 14.25 27.41 -19.56
C ARG A 260 15.42 27.50 -18.58
N ILE A 261 15.71 26.40 -17.91
CA ILE A 261 17.13 26.08 -17.67
C ILE A 261 17.66 25.76 -19.07
N GLU A 262 18.34 26.71 -19.70
CA GLU A 262 19.04 26.44 -20.95
C GLU A 262 20.01 25.28 -20.68
N GLU A 263 19.75 24.14 -21.31
CA GLU A 263 20.67 23.00 -21.30
C GLU A 263 22.03 23.53 -21.78
N ASP A 264 23.08 23.22 -21.01
CA ASP A 264 24.42 23.79 -21.20
C ASP A 264 24.79 23.77 -22.69
N PRO A 265 25.00 24.94 -23.34
CA PRO A 265 25.31 25.02 -24.77
C PRO A 265 26.56 24.23 -25.18
N ARG A 266 27.36 23.76 -24.20
CA ARG A 266 28.62 23.05 -24.41
C ARG A 266 28.49 21.70 -25.14
N GLU A 267 27.33 21.03 -25.12
CA GLU A 267 27.16 19.76 -25.87
C GLU A 267 26.86 19.94 -27.36
N ASN A 268 26.49 21.13 -27.83
CA ASN A 268 26.24 21.38 -29.26
C ASN A 268 27.48 21.83 -30.05
N THR A 269 28.67 21.77 -29.44
CA THR A 269 29.92 21.94 -30.18
C THR A 269 30.15 20.67 -31.01
N THR A 270 29.52 20.61 -32.18
CA THR A 270 29.79 19.57 -33.18
C THR A 270 31.31 19.54 -33.38
N PRO A 271 32.01 18.42 -33.11
CA PRO A 271 33.45 18.37 -33.30
C PRO A 271 33.72 18.73 -34.75
N GLY A 272 34.37 19.88 -34.95
CA GLY A 272 34.67 20.43 -36.26
C GLY A 272 35.29 19.35 -37.12
N SER A 273 34.61 19.03 -38.23
CA SER A 273 35.09 18.11 -39.24
C SER A 273 36.55 18.48 -39.56
N PRO A 274 37.53 17.59 -39.38
CA PRO A 274 38.92 17.90 -39.66
C PRO A 274 39.02 18.25 -41.15
N GLY A 275 39.28 19.54 -41.42
CA GLY A 275 39.52 20.04 -42.77
C GLY A 275 40.65 19.24 -43.41
N GLY A 276 40.34 18.62 -44.55
CA GLY A 276 41.32 17.91 -45.35
C GLY A 276 42.45 18.83 -45.77
N PHE A 277 43.68 18.47 -45.42
CA PHE A 277 44.87 19.04 -46.01
C PHE A 277 44.94 18.62 -47.49
N GLY A 278 44.67 19.56 -48.38
CA GLY A 278 44.94 19.41 -49.80
C GLY A 278 46.45 19.31 -50.05
N VAL A 279 46.89 18.20 -50.62
CA VAL A 279 48.25 18.01 -51.12
C VAL A 279 48.30 18.62 -52.53
N ALA A 280 49.18 19.60 -52.73
CA ALA A 280 49.44 20.19 -54.05
C ALA A 280 50.31 19.24 -54.90
N PRO A 281 50.01 19.04 -56.18
CA PRO A 281 50.88 18.29 -57.08
C PRO A 281 52.02 19.16 -57.63
N LEU A 282 53.21 18.56 -57.77
CA LEU A 282 54.35 19.03 -58.56
C LEU A 282 54.34 18.36 -59.94
#